data_AF-A0A1Q3CFV4-F1
#
_entry.id   AF-A0A1Q3CFV4-F1
#
_cell.length_a   1.000
_cell.length_b   1.000
_cell.length_c   1.000
_cell.angle_alpha   90.00
_cell.angle_beta   90.00
_cell.angle_gamma   90.00
#
_symmetry.space_group_name_H-M   'P 1'
#
loop_
_entity.id
_entity.type
_entity.pdbx_description
1 polymer ?
#
loop_
_entity_poly.entity_id
_entity_poly.type
_entity_poly.pdbx_seq_one_letter_code
_entity_poly.pdbx_strand_id
1 'polypeptide(L)'
;RTIGSGKMDGGLYILDSVTPVAAQISRPVNSSAAESELLYWHLRLGHPPLRILSSLFPRLFNTCNPNNFICESCIFAKQTRVSFPVYDNKSDIPFSVIHSDVWG
;
A
#
# COMPACT_ATOMS: atom_id res chain seq x y z
N ARG A 1 -7.16 -3.49 -30.17
CA ARG A 1 -6.24 -2.43 -29.69
C ARG A 1 -5.04 -3.12 -29.05
N THR A 2 -3.86 -3.03 -29.65
CA THR A 2 -2.64 -3.72 -29.18
C THR A 2 -1.94 -2.85 -28.14
N ILE A 3 -1.60 -3.42 -26.98
CA ILE A 3 -1.01 -2.70 -25.83
C ILE A 3 0.53 -2.78 -25.77
N GLY A 4 1.17 -3.54 -26.66
CA GLY A 4 2.62 -3.65 -26.80
C GLY A 4 3.02 -4.73 -27.80
N SER A 5 4.24 -4.64 -28.33
CA SER A 5 4.89 -5.68 -29.15
C SER A 5 6.18 -6.16 -28.47
N GLY A 6 6.58 -7.39 -28.74
CA GLY A 6 7.84 -7.92 -28.27
C GLY A 6 8.34 -9.07 -29.15
N LYS A 7 9.65 -9.27 -29.15
CA LYS A 7 10.35 -10.33 -29.87
C LYS A 7 10.65 -11.50 -28.92
N MET A 8 10.41 -12.72 -29.37
CA MET A 8 10.84 -13.91 -28.65
C MET A 8 12.31 -14.20 -28.95
N ASP A 9 13.12 -14.37 -27.90
CA ASP A 9 14.51 -14.79 -28.00
C ASP A 9 14.86 -15.74 -26.84
N GLY A 10 15.40 -16.91 -27.15
CA GLY A 10 15.78 -17.92 -26.14
C GLY A 10 14.66 -18.37 -25.19
N GLY A 11 13.39 -18.27 -25.59
CA GLY A 11 12.23 -18.58 -24.74
C GLY A 11 11.76 -17.44 -23.84
N LEU A 12 12.38 -16.26 -23.95
CA LEU A 12 11.97 -15.02 -23.28
C LEU A 12 11.32 -14.06 -24.28
N TYR A 13 10.27 -13.37 -23.86
CA TYR A 13 9.67 -12.28 -24.63
C TYR A 13 10.34 -10.96 -24.27
N ILE A 14 11.12 -10.42 -25.20
CA ILE A 14 11.75 -9.10 -25.12
C ILE A 14 10.75 -8.08 -25.65
N LEU A 15 10.18 -7.27 -24.77
CA LEU A 15 9.32 -6.16 -25.20
C LEU A 15 10.20 -5.11 -25.91
N ASP A 16 9.82 -4.71 -27.12
CA ASP A 16 10.44 -3.55 -27.77
C ASP A 16 10.25 -2.39 -26.82
N SER A 17 11.33 -1.67 -26.49
CA SER A 17 11.37 -0.72 -25.39
C SER A 17 10.21 0.27 -25.49
N VAL A 18 9.11 -0.06 -24.80
CA VAL A 18 8.17 0.91 -24.32
C VAL A 18 9.06 1.80 -23.47
N THR A 19 9.18 3.08 -23.84
CA THR A 19 9.75 4.09 -22.94
C THR A 19 9.27 3.72 -21.56
N PRO A 20 10.16 3.40 -20.60
CA PRO A 20 9.69 2.94 -19.32
C PRO A 20 8.82 4.08 -18.82
N VAL A 21 7.50 3.88 -18.91
CA VAL A 21 6.56 4.48 -18.02
C VAL A 21 6.95 3.79 -16.72
N ALA A 22 8.07 4.25 -16.15
CA ALA A 22 8.38 4.05 -14.76
C ALA A 22 7.05 4.39 -14.14
N ALA A 23 6.39 3.37 -13.58
CA ALA A 23 5.10 3.53 -12.93
C ALA A 23 5.25 4.84 -12.17
N GLN A 24 4.47 5.86 -12.56
CA GLN A 24 4.67 7.20 -12.03
C GLN A 24 4.27 7.11 -10.57
N ILE A 25 5.21 6.66 -9.74
CA ILE A 25 5.12 6.67 -8.30
C ILE A 25 5.07 8.15 -8.03
N SER A 26 3.89 8.60 -7.61
CA SER A 26 3.62 9.95 -7.19
C SER A 26 4.74 10.34 -6.22
N ARG A 27 5.72 11.11 -6.71
CA ARG A 27 6.81 11.59 -5.86
C ARG A 27 6.15 12.49 -4.83
N PRO A 28 6.33 12.22 -3.52
CA PRO A 28 5.88 13.17 -2.52
C PRO A 28 6.53 14.52 -2.83
N VAL A 29 5.71 15.54 -3.04
CA VAL A 29 6.17 16.92 -3.18
C VAL A 29 6.92 17.23 -1.88
N ASN A 30 8.23 17.51 -1.97
CA ASN A 30 9.16 17.76 -0.86
C ASN A 30 9.93 16.54 -0.28
N SER A 31 9.97 15.40 -0.96
CA SER A 31 10.80 14.25 -0.53
C SER A 31 12.27 14.35 -0.95
N SER A 32 13.18 13.97 -0.06
CA SER A 32 14.60 13.80 -0.36
C SER A 32 14.83 12.66 -1.37
N ALA A 33 16.00 12.64 -2.01
CA ALA A 33 16.37 11.57 -2.94
C ALA A 33 16.35 10.18 -2.27
N ALA A 34 16.83 10.10 -1.03
CA ALA A 34 16.86 8.86 -0.26
C ALA A 34 15.44 8.40 0.13
N GLU A 35 14.52 9.31 0.48
CA GLU A 35 13.12 8.95 0.79
C GLU A 35 12.38 8.46 -0.45
N SER A 36 12.66 9.05 -1.62
CA SER A 36 12.14 8.59 -2.90
C SER A 36 12.62 7.18 -3.23
N GLU A 37 13.89 6.89 -2.99
CA GLU A 37 14.46 5.56 -3.22
C GLU A 37 13.92 4.53 -2.22
N LEU A 38 13.76 4.91 -0.95
CA LEU A 38 13.14 4.06 0.07
C LEU A 38 11.68 3.73 -0.29
N LEU A 39 10.91 4.72 -0.75
CA LEU A 39 9.53 4.52 -1.21
C LEU A 39 9.49 3.60 -2.43
N TYR A 40 10.41 3.79 -3.38
CA TYR A 40 10.52 2.92 -4.55
C TYR A 40 10.71 1.45 -4.15
N TRP A 41 11.67 1.16 -3.26
CA TRP A 41 11.90 -0.23 -2.81
C TRP A 41 10.77 -0.78 -1.95
N HIS A 42 10.15 0.06 -1.12
CA HIS A 42 8.96 -0.31 -0.36
C HIS A 42 7.81 -0.75 -1.28
N LEU A 43 7.52 -0.01 -2.34
CA LEU A 43 6.48 -0.37 -3.30
C LEU A 43 6.88 -1.60 -4.14
N ARG A 44 8.12 -1.63 -4.64
CA ARG A 44 8.62 -2.71 -5.50
C ARG A 44 8.65 -4.07 -4.81
N LEU A 45 8.88 -4.10 -3.49
CA LEU A 45 8.95 -5.32 -2.69
C LEU A 45 7.61 -5.71 -2.03
N GLY A 46 6.51 -5.01 -2.34
CA GLY A 46 5.18 -5.36 -1.82
C GLY A 46 4.92 -4.88 -0.39
N HIS A 47 5.29 -3.64 -0.08
CA HIS A 47 5.04 -2.98 1.20
C HIS A 47 5.63 -3.68 2.45
N PRO A 48 6.91 -4.14 2.42
CA PRO A 48 7.50 -4.77 3.59
C PRO A 48 7.63 -3.78 4.76
N PRO A 49 7.61 -4.26 6.02
CA PRO A 49 7.92 -3.45 7.19
C PRO A 49 9.28 -2.75 7.06
N LEU A 50 9.37 -1.51 7.54
CA LEU A 50 10.60 -0.71 7.49
C LEU A 50 11.81 -1.42 8.12
N ARG A 51 11.61 -2.26 9.15
CA ARG A 51 12.67 -3.08 9.76
C ARG A 51 13.32 -4.09 8.79
N ILE A 52 12.55 -4.58 7.80
CA ILE A 52 13.08 -5.49 6.78
C ILE A 52 13.87 -4.67 5.77
N LEU A 53 13.34 -3.51 5.37
CA LEU A 53 14.03 -2.59 4.46
C LEU A 53 15.33 -2.05 5.07
N SER A 54 15.41 -1.82 6.38
CA SER A 54 16.64 -1.36 7.03
C SER A 54 17.73 -2.41 7.03
N SER A 55 17.37 -3.69 7.10
CA SER A 55 18.33 -4.79 6.94
C SER A 55 18.83 -4.94 5.49
N LEU A 56 17.98 -4.65 4.50
CA LEU A 56 18.33 -4.78 3.08
C LEU A 56 19.10 -3.56 2.54
N PHE A 57 18.72 -2.36 2.98
CA PHE A 57 19.23 -1.09 2.49
C PHE A 57 19.71 -0.17 3.63
N PRO A 58 20.71 -0.60 4.43
CA PRO A 58 21.15 0.15 5.61
C PRO A 58 21.61 1.58 5.29
N ARG A 59 22.16 1.82 4.10
CA ARG A 59 22.58 3.16 3.65
C ARG A 59 21.43 4.17 3.55
N LEU A 60 20.23 3.72 3.17
CA LEU A 60 19.06 4.60 3.08
C LEU A 60 18.56 5.03 4.46
N PHE A 61 18.72 4.18 5.46
CA PHE A 61 18.29 4.47 6.84
C PHE A 61 19.26 5.36 7.61
N ASN A 62 20.44 5.66 7.05
CA ASN A 62 21.37 6.65 7.60
C ASN A 62 21.01 8.08 7.18
N THR A 63 20.31 8.25 6.06
CA THR A 63 19.98 9.56 5.47
C THR A 63 18.49 9.86 5.49
N CYS A 64 17.63 8.84 5.60
CA CYS A 64 16.20 8.99 5.81
C CYS A 64 15.85 8.87 7.29
N ASN A 65 14.94 9.73 7.76
CA ASN A 65 14.26 9.52 9.03
C ASN A 65 13.05 8.58 8.83
N PRO A 66 13.03 7.37 9.42
CA PRO A 66 11.91 6.43 9.26
C PRO A 66 10.56 6.99 9.73
N ASN A 67 10.57 7.95 10.67
CA ASN A 67 9.35 8.58 11.19
C ASN A 67 8.68 9.52 10.17
N ASN A 68 9.42 9.99 9.17
CA ASN A 68 8.90 10.83 8.09
C ASN A 68 8.41 9.99 6.90
N PHE A 69 8.60 8.66 6.94
CA PHE A 69 8.19 7.78 5.85
C PHE A 69 6.68 7.55 5.89
N ILE A 70 6.00 7.96 4.80
CA ILE A 70 4.55 7.86 4.67
C ILE A 70 4.24 7.06 3.41
N CYS A 71 3.41 6.03 3.55
CA CYS A 71 2.82 5.29 2.44
C CYS A 71 1.30 5.21 2.66
N GLU A 72 0.53 5.86 1.79
CA GLU A 72 -0.93 5.94 1.89
C GLU A 72 -1.57 4.55 1.90
N SER A 73 -1.15 3.65 1.00
CA SER A 73 -1.67 2.28 0.93
C SER A 73 -1.45 1.52 2.25
N CYS A 74 -0.29 1.71 2.90
CA CYS A 74 -0.03 1.12 4.22
C CYS A 74 -0.89 1.74 5.32
N ILE A 75 -1.14 3.06 5.27
CA ILE A 75 -2.02 3.75 6.22
C ILE A 75 -3.42 3.18 6.11
N PHE A 76 -3.99 3.15 4.90
CA PHE A 76 -5.33 2.60 4.68
C PHE A 76 -5.44 1.13 5.07
N ALA A 77 -4.42 0.32 4.77
CA ALA A 77 -4.42 -1.09 5.15
C ALA A 77 -4.31 -1.32 6.67
N LYS A 78 -3.66 -0.41 7.40
CA LYS A 78 -3.48 -0.49 8.86
C LYS A 78 -4.55 0.29 9.64
N GLN A 79 -5.34 1.11 8.96
CA GLN A 79 -6.39 1.89 9.59
C GLN A 79 -7.48 0.95 10.11
N THR A 80 -7.50 0.76 11.43
CA THR A 80 -8.59 0.06 12.10
C THR A 80 -9.78 1.00 12.23
N ARG A 81 -11.00 0.47 12.06
CA ARG A 81 -12.19 1.22 12.47
C ARG A 81 -12.11 1.52 13.96
N VAL A 82 -12.58 2.70 14.35
CA VAL A 82 -12.81 3.01 15.76
C VAL A 82 -13.81 1.99 16.32
N SER A 83 -13.62 1.60 17.57
CA SER A 83 -14.59 0.74 18.26
C SER A 83 -15.99 1.31 18.14
N PHE A 84 -16.95 0.46 17.83
CA PHE A 84 -18.35 0.89 17.87
C PHE A 84 -18.68 1.33 19.31
N PRO A 85 -19.38 2.46 19.48
CA PRO A 85 -19.94 2.80 20.78
C PRO A 85 -20.81 1.64 21.27
N VAL A 86 -20.62 1.26 22.53
CA VAL A 86 -21.46 0.25 23.18
C VAL A 86 -22.79 0.92 23.50
N TYR A 87 -23.81 0.62 22.71
CA TYR A 87 -25.19 0.98 23.00
C TYR A 87 -25.91 -0.22 23.59
N ASP A 88 -26.56 -0.04 24.73
CA ASP A 88 -27.43 -1.06 25.30
C ASP A 88 -28.83 -0.94 24.66
N ASN A 89 -28.98 -1.53 23.47
CA ASN A 89 -30.25 -1.56 22.74
C ASN A 89 -31.12 -2.75 23.17
N LYS A 90 -30.91 -3.27 24.38
CA LYS A 90 -31.75 -4.31 24.96
C LYS A 90 -33.06 -3.72 25.39
N SER A 91 -34.12 -4.50 25.19
CA SER A 91 -35.43 -4.15 25.72
C SER A 91 -35.65 -4.83 27.06
N ASP A 92 -36.16 -4.06 28.01
CA ASP A 92 -36.68 -4.57 29.29
C ASP A 92 -38.10 -5.17 29.15
N ILE A 93 -38.77 -4.94 28.02
CA ILE A 93 -40.15 -5.37 27.75
C ILE A 93 -40.13 -6.44 26.65
N PRO A 94 -40.71 -7.63 26.88
CA PRO A 94 -40.84 -8.66 25.85
C PRO A 94 -41.49 -8.11 24.58
N PHE A 95 -40.88 -8.40 23.42
CA PHE A 95 -41.38 -8.03 22.09
C PHE A 95 -41.48 -6.53 21.74
N SER A 96 -40.99 -5.60 22.57
CA SER A 96 -41.06 -4.17 22.20
C SER A 96 -40.01 -3.74 21.17
N VAL A 97 -38.98 -4.57 20.92
CA VAL A 97 -37.96 -4.35 19.89
C VAL A 97 -37.75 -5.65 19.11
N ILE A 98 -37.85 -5.58 17.78
CA ILE A 98 -37.59 -6.69 16.85
C ILE A 98 -36.50 -6.25 15.88
N HIS A 99 -35.38 -6.98 15.83
CA HIS A 99 -34.35 -6.82 14.82
C HIS A 99 -34.55 -7.85 13.71
N SER A 100 -34.72 -7.39 12.47
CA SER A 100 -34.72 -8.23 11.28
C SER A 100 -33.59 -7.80 10.36
N ASP A 101 -32.79 -8.76 9.91
CA ASP A 101 -31.71 -8.53 8.95
C ASP A 101 -31.95 -9.40 7.70
N VAL A 102 -31.67 -8.84 6.53
CA VAL A 102 -31.74 -9.52 5.24
C VAL A 102 -30.33 -9.59 4.70
N TRP A 103 -29.66 -10.71 4.99
CA TRP A 103 -28.35 -11.00 4.42
C TRP A 103 -28.53 -11.44 2.96
N GLY A 104 -27.69 -10.91 2.06
CA GLY A 104 -27.60 -11.27 0.64
C GLY A 104 -26.24 -11.87 0.30
#